data_AF-A0A6I7QWD6-F1
#
_entry.id   AF-A0A6I7QWD6-F1
#
_cell.length_a   1.000
_cell.length_b   1.000
_cell.length_c   1.000
_cell.angle_alpha   90.00
_cell.angle_beta   90.00
_cell.angle_gamma   90.00
#
_symmetry.space_group_name_H-M   'P 1'
#
loop_
_entity.id
_entity.type
_entity.pdbx_description
1 polymer ?
#
loop_
_entity_poly.entity_id
_entity_poly.type
_entity_poly.pdbx_seq_one_letter_code
_entity_poly.pdbx_strand_id
1 'polypeptide(L)' 'MSANKPKEVTVELLYFDGCPSYRQAWNDILDVLVEEKIDASVRLISVESMDHAQEWFEGATWRYL' A
#
# COMPACT_ATOMS: atom_id res chain seq x y z
N MET A 1 -20.39 23.79 -11.40
CA MET A 1 -20.47 22.63 -10.49
C MET A 1 -19.26 21.74 -10.79
N SER A 2 -18.14 21.98 -10.11
CA SER A 2 -16.94 21.14 -10.29
C SER A 2 -17.16 19.82 -9.57
N ALA A 3 -17.17 18.72 -10.32
CA ALA A 3 -17.28 17.38 -9.78
C ALA A 3 -16.13 17.13 -8.79
N ASN A 4 -16.47 16.98 -7.51
CA ASN A 4 -15.56 16.48 -6.50
C ASN A 4 -15.36 14.98 -6.80
N LYS A 5 -14.36 14.63 -7.63
CA LYS A 5 -13.99 13.24 -7.84
C LYS A 5 -13.55 12.69 -6.48
N PRO A 6 -14.17 11.63 -5.95
CA PRO A 6 -13.65 10.98 -4.75
C PRO A 6 -12.19 10.63 -5.02
N LYS A 7 -11.29 10.98 -4.09
CA LYS A 7 -9.90 10.50 -4.16
C LYS A 7 -9.98 8.98 -4.06
N GLU A 8 -9.82 8.30 -5.20
CA GLU A 8 -9.67 6.85 -5.26
C GLU A 8 -8.49 6.49 -4.35
N VAL A 9 -8.79 5.81 -3.24
CA VAL A 9 -7.78 5.42 -2.27
C VAL A 9 -6.94 4.33 -2.92
N THR A 10 -5.62 4.51 -2.95
CA THR A 10 -4.71 3.49 -3.45
C THR A 10 -3.78 3.08 -2.30
N VAL A 11 -3.73 1.79 -2.03
CA VAL A 11 -2.84 1.19 -1.03
C VAL A 11 -1.71 0.47 -1.77
N GLU A 12 -0.48 0.89 -1.53
CA GLU A 12 0.71 0.31 -2.15
C GLU A 12 1.43 -0.54 -1.11
N LEU A 13 1.38 -1.87 -1.26
CA LEU A 13 2.02 -2.83 -0.39
C LEU A 13 3.38 -3.23 -0.97
N LEU A 14 4.44 -2.69 -0.38
CA LEU A 14 5.82 -3.01 -0.70
C LEU A 14 6.21 -4.34 -0.04
N TYR A 15 6.79 -5.26 -0.83
CA TYR A 15 7.22 -6.57 -0.33
C TYR A 15 8.57 -7.00 -0.89
N PHE A 16 9.31 -7.80 -0.11
CA PHE A 16 10.55 -8.42 -0.56
C PHE A 16 10.28 -9.81 -1.15
N ASP A 17 10.84 -10.09 -2.33
CA ASP A 17 10.79 -11.41 -2.94
C ASP A 17 11.57 -12.40 -2.07
N GLY A 18 10.85 -13.30 -1.39
CA GLY A 18 11.40 -14.19 -0.37
C GLY A 18 10.72 -14.07 1.01
N CYS A 19 9.88 -13.05 1.25
CA CYS A 19 9.12 -12.92 2.49
C CYS A 19 7.70 -13.50 2.33
N PRO A 20 7.40 -14.75 2.71
CA PRO A 20 6.08 -15.33 2.50
C PRO A 20 4.93 -14.57 3.20
N SER A 21 5.26 -13.78 4.23
CA SER A 21 4.32 -13.02 5.04
C SER A 21 3.58 -11.91 4.26
N TYR A 22 4.10 -11.43 3.12
CA TYR A 22 3.41 -10.39 2.36
C TYR A 22 2.04 -10.84 1.85
N ARG A 23 1.86 -12.14 1.61
CA ARG A 23 0.57 -12.70 1.18
C ARG A 23 -0.48 -12.61 2.28
N GLN A 24 -0.07 -12.77 3.54
CA GLN A 24 -0.98 -12.61 4.67
C GLN A 24 -1.38 -11.13 4.80
N ALA A 25 -0.39 -10.23 4.82
CA ALA A 25 -0.65 -8.78 4.86
C ALA A 25 -1.57 -8.30 3.71
N TRP A 26 -1.39 -8.82 2.50
CA TRP A 26 -2.28 -8.52 1.38
C TRP A 26 -3.73 -8.93 1.65
N ASN A 27 -3.95 -10.15 2.15
CA ASN A 27 -5.30 -10.62 2.48
C ASN A 27 -5.91 -9.80 3.62
N ASP A 28 -5.13 -9.51 4.67
CA ASP A 28 -5.60 -8.74 5.81
C ASP A 28 -6.02 -7.31 5.39
N ILE A 29 -5.28 -6.68 4.48
CA ILE A 29 -5.64 -5.37 3.92
C ILE A 29 -6.95 -5.46 3.14
N LEU A 30 -7.09 -6.47 2.27
CA LEU A 30 -8.32 -6.64 1.50
C LEU A 30 -9.54 -6.90 2.39
N ASP A 31 -9.37 -7.70 3.44
CA ASP A 31 -10.43 -8.03 4.39
C ASP A 31 -10.95 -6.76 5.09
N VAL A 32 -10.05 -5.93 5.61
CA VAL A 32 -10.39 -4.64 6.25
C VAL A 32 -11.05 -3.68 5.25
N LEU A 33 -10.55 -3.60 4.01
CA LEU A 33 -11.17 -2.72 2.99
C LEU A 33 -12.61 -3.14 2.68
N VAL A 34 -12.87 -4.45 2.64
CA VAL A 34 -14.23 -4.98 2.44
C VAL A 34 -15.10 -4.75 3.66
N GLU A 35 -14.59 -5.02 4.86
CA GLU A 35 -15.30 -4.81 6.14
C GLU A 35 -15.74 -3.35 6.30
N GLU A 36 -14.82 -2.42 6.07
CA GLU A 36 -15.04 -0.98 6.23
C GLU A 36 -15.71 -0.33 5.00
N LYS A 37 -15.99 -1.11 3.95
CA LYS A 37 -16.58 -0.64 2.68
C LYS A 37 -15.79 0.51 2.05
N ILE A 38 -14.47 0.42 2.14
CA ILE A 38 -13.56 1.40 1.56
C ILE A 38 -13.31 1.02 0.10
N ASP A 39 -13.74 1.89 -0.81
CA ASP A 39 -13.43 1.75 -2.23
C ASP A 39 -11.96 2.15 -2.45
N ALA A 40 -11.08 1.15 -2.37
CA ALA A 40 -9.64 1.30 -2.57
C ALA A 40 -9.06 0.24 -3.50
N SER A 41 -8.05 0.65 -4.27
CA SER A 41 -7.23 -0.26 -5.06
C SER A 41 -5.96 -0.63 -4.29
N VAL A 42 -5.68 -1.92 -4.14
CA VAL A 42 -4.42 -2.37 -3.53
C VAL A 42 -3.46 -2.80 -4.64
N ARG A 43 -2.18 -2.44 -4.52
CA ARG A 43 -1.11 -2.82 -5.47
C ARG A 43 0.05 -3.46 -4.72
N LEU A 44 0.58 -4.55 -5.26
CA LEU A 44 1.78 -5.20 -4.75
C LEU A 44 2.99 -4.66 -5.50
N ILE A 45 4.00 -4.23 -4.76
CA ILE A 45 5.24 -3.67 -5.32
C ILE A 45 6.41 -4.48 -4.76
N SER A 46 7.10 -5.19 -5.64
CA SER A 46 8.32 -5.91 -5.27
C SER A 46 9.47 -4.93 -5.09
N VAL A 47 10.11 -4.98 -3.93
CA VAL A 47 11.35 -4.25 -3.62
C VAL A 47 12.49 -5.23 -3.43
N GLU A 48 13.63 -4.93 -4.06
CA GLU A 48 14.81 -5.80 -4.05
C GLU A 48 15.75 -5.49 -2.88
N SER A 49 15.64 -4.29 -2.31
CA SER A 49 16.48 -3.81 -1.21
C SER A 49 15.76 -2.74 -0.38
N MET A 50 16.30 -2.46 0.82
CA MET A 50 15.80 -1.36 1.65
C MET A 50 15.96 0.00 0.98
N ASP A 51 17.07 0.25 0.26
CA ASP A 51 17.26 1.46 -0.53
C ASP A 51 16.17 1.61 -1.60
N HIS A 52 15.84 0.54 -2.33
CA HIS A 52 14.78 0.58 -3.33
C HIS A 52 13.40 0.82 -2.69
N ALA A 53 13.15 0.25 -1.50
CA ALA A 53 11.94 0.56 -0.74
C ALA A 53 11.89 2.03 -0.31
N GLN A 54 13.03 2.62 0.06
CA GLN A 54 13.12 4.01 0.46
C GLN A 54 12.74 4.97 -0.67
N GLU A 55 13.10 4.68 -1.93
CA GLU A 55 12.71 5.49 -3.10
C GLU A 55 11.18 5.59 -3.26
N TRP A 56 10.43 4.51 -2.95
CA TRP A 56 8.96 4.53 -2.93
C TRP A 56 8.41 5.39 -1.78
N PHE A 57 9.14 5.48 -0.68
CA PHE A 57 8.79 6.28 0.48
C PHE A 57 9.34 7.71 0.45
N GLU A 58 10.20 8.10 -0.49
CA GLU A 58 10.75 9.48 -0.54
C GLU A 58 9.70 10.56 -0.88
N GLY A 59 8.48 10.17 -1.27
CA GLY A 59 7.29 11.04 -1.28
C GLY A 59 6.53 11.12 0.06
N ALA A 60 6.87 10.26 1.02
CA ALA A 60 6.24 10.09 2.32
C ALA A 60 7.30 10.28 3.43
N THR A 61 7.47 11.52 3.87
CA THR A 61 8.26 11.90 5.06
C THR A 61 7.84 11.06 6.28
N TRP A 62 8.59 10.00 6.60
CA TRP A 62 8.49 9.31 7.89
C TRP A 62 9.73 9.63 8.70
N ARG A 63 9.54 10.41 9.76
CA ARG A 63 10.49 10.56 10.86
C ARG A 63 10.10 9.53 11.90
N TYR A 64 11.01 8.57 12.16
CA TYR A 64 10.90 7.55 13.20
C TYR A 64 10.13 8.06 14.42
N LEU A 65 8.97 7.45 14.69
CA LEU A 65 8.32 7.43 16.00
C LEU A 65 8.47 6.02 16.57
#